data_AF-A0A5E5AJ68-F1
#
_entry.id   AF-A0A5E5AJ68-F1
#
_cell.length_a   1.000
_cell.length_b   1.000
_cell.length_c   1.000
_cell.angle_alpha   90.00
_cell.angle_beta   90.00
_cell.angle_gamma   90.00
#
_symmetry.space_group_name_H-M   'P 1'
#
loop_
_entity.id
_entity.type
_entity.pdbx_description
1 polymer ?
#
loop_
_entity_poly.entity_id
_entity_poly.type
_entity_poly.pdbx_seq_one_letter_code
_entity_poly.pdbx_strand_id
1 'polypeptide(L)'
;MEKQKHPAIRVASRPETFRRAGRVFGREPITLVLAQLSPTEYTALTTDKSLVAVETVVERTMAEAEKFKHLDSAHVKAAVARMATSSTTVESQPGECAAGECRREAELSNRAQELDRRHEEQFRFESELKTIEGALLVRASELDARDTALTEKAAELDKRAEALDAREQALQAASESSAGQTDSSQAKPAATAKSADHQGKR
;
A
#
# COMPACT_ATOMS: atom_id res chain seq x y z
N MET A 1 -12.58 -59.06 21.23
CA MET A 1 -11.60 -59.05 20.13
C MET A 1 -10.49 -58.09 20.52
N GLU A 2 -9.26 -58.59 20.63
CA GLU A 2 -8.11 -57.76 20.96
C GLU A 2 -7.84 -56.79 19.80
N LYS A 3 -7.74 -55.50 20.13
CA LYS A 3 -7.37 -54.45 19.17
C LYS A 3 -5.86 -54.26 19.26
N GLN A 4 -5.19 -54.32 18.12
CA GLN A 4 -3.77 -54.04 18.00
C GLN A 4 -3.53 -52.63 17.49
N LYS A 5 -2.41 -52.04 17.91
CA LYS A 5 -1.95 -50.74 17.47
C LYS A 5 -1.23 -50.89 16.13
N HIS A 6 -1.75 -50.25 15.09
CA HIS A 6 -1.13 -50.25 13.77
C HIS A 6 -0.61 -48.85 13.42
N PRO A 7 0.57 -48.77 12.79
CA PRO A 7 1.13 -47.51 12.34
C PRO A 7 0.29 -46.95 11.18
N ALA A 8 -0.01 -45.67 11.24
CA ALA A 8 -0.83 -44.93 10.29
C ALA A 8 -0.22 -43.55 10.02
N ILE A 9 -0.74 -42.86 9.02
CA ILE A 9 -0.38 -41.49 8.69
C ILE A 9 -1.66 -40.67 8.49
N ARG A 10 -1.74 -39.51 9.13
CA ARG A 10 -2.78 -38.52 8.88
C ARG A 10 -2.28 -37.52 7.87
N VAL A 11 -2.98 -37.40 6.75
CA VAL A 11 -2.58 -36.56 5.63
C VAL A 11 -3.66 -35.52 5.38
N ALA A 12 -3.26 -34.25 5.34
CA ALA A 12 -4.09 -33.14 4.93
C ALA A 12 -3.38 -32.33 3.85
N SER A 13 -4.15 -31.63 3.01
CA SER A 13 -3.64 -30.72 2.00
C SER A 13 -4.10 -29.29 2.27
N ARG A 14 -3.28 -28.31 1.89
CA ARG A 14 -3.67 -26.90 1.93
C ARG A 14 -4.76 -26.56 0.90
N PRO A 15 -4.68 -27.02 -0.37
CA PRO A 15 -5.80 -26.90 -1.30
C PRO A 15 -6.87 -27.97 -1.03
N GLU A 16 -8.14 -27.64 -1.25
CA GLU A 16 -9.32 -28.47 -0.93
C GLU A 16 -9.42 -29.77 -1.74
N THR A 17 -8.80 -29.82 -2.93
CA THR A 17 -8.99 -30.89 -3.93
C THR A 17 -7.67 -31.43 -4.47
N PHE A 18 -6.65 -31.54 -3.61
CA PHE A 18 -5.33 -32.01 -4.02
C PHE A 18 -5.33 -33.52 -4.32
N ARG A 19 -4.76 -33.94 -5.46
CA ARG A 19 -4.72 -35.37 -5.83
C ARG A 19 -3.31 -35.93 -5.78
N ARG A 20 -3.13 -37.03 -5.04
CA ARG A 20 -1.85 -37.76 -4.95
C ARG A 20 -2.11 -39.22 -4.62
N ALA A 21 -1.29 -40.14 -5.15
CA ALA A 21 -1.43 -41.58 -4.89
C ALA A 21 -2.86 -42.11 -5.15
N GLY A 22 -3.52 -41.61 -6.21
CA GLY A 22 -4.89 -41.99 -6.57
C GLY A 22 -5.99 -41.50 -5.62
N ARG A 23 -5.67 -40.66 -4.62
CA ARG A 23 -6.61 -40.15 -3.61
C ARG A 23 -6.73 -38.63 -3.68
N VAL A 24 -7.88 -38.12 -3.24
CA VAL A 24 -8.13 -36.68 -3.08
C VAL A 24 -7.94 -36.34 -1.61
N PHE A 25 -7.16 -35.30 -1.35
CA PHE A 25 -6.95 -34.71 -0.03
C PHE A 25 -7.56 -33.32 -0.02
N GLY A 26 -8.12 -32.95 1.13
CA GLY A 26 -8.59 -31.61 1.42
C GLY A 26 -8.02 -31.13 2.75
N ARG A 27 -8.65 -30.09 3.29
CA ARG A 27 -8.29 -29.53 4.60
C ARG A 27 -8.59 -30.50 5.75
N GLU A 28 -9.59 -31.36 5.58
CA GLU A 28 -9.89 -32.41 6.54
C GLU A 28 -8.86 -33.54 6.45
N PRO A 29 -8.14 -33.85 7.55
CA PRO A 29 -7.10 -34.86 7.56
C PRO A 29 -7.68 -36.26 7.44
N ILE A 30 -7.17 -37.02 6.47
CA ILE A 30 -7.56 -38.42 6.23
C ILE A 30 -6.51 -39.33 6.87
N THR A 31 -6.97 -40.30 7.68
CA THR A 31 -6.10 -41.28 8.33
C THR A 31 -5.92 -42.52 7.45
N LEU A 32 -4.68 -42.82 7.08
CA LEU A 32 -4.32 -43.95 6.22
C LEU A 32 -3.41 -44.92 6.96
N VAL A 33 -3.76 -46.20 6.98
CA VAL A 33 -2.91 -47.24 7.59
C VAL A 33 -1.68 -47.46 6.71
N LEU A 34 -0.48 -47.44 7.30
CA LEU A 34 0.77 -47.52 6.53
C LEU A 34 0.92 -48.84 5.78
N ALA A 35 0.39 -49.93 6.35
CA ALA A 35 0.39 -51.26 5.72
C ALA A 35 -0.55 -51.39 4.51
N GLN A 36 -1.46 -50.43 4.28
CA GLN A 36 -2.28 -50.36 3.07
C GLN A 36 -1.59 -49.62 1.93
N LEU A 37 -0.54 -48.85 2.23
CA LEU A 37 0.17 -48.04 1.25
C LEU A 37 1.34 -48.83 0.70
N SER A 38 1.47 -48.83 -0.62
CA SER A 38 2.71 -49.26 -1.26
C SER A 38 3.86 -48.30 -0.90
N PRO A 39 5.13 -48.75 -1.00
CA PRO A 39 6.28 -47.88 -0.74
C PRO A 39 6.25 -46.60 -1.58
N THR A 40 5.87 -46.71 -2.86
CA THR A 40 5.78 -45.58 -3.79
C THR A 40 4.71 -44.57 -3.36
N GLU A 41 3.54 -45.04 -2.91
CA GLU A 41 2.48 -44.15 -2.40
C GLU A 41 2.90 -43.46 -1.11
N TYR A 42 3.55 -44.18 -0.18
CA TYR A 42 4.06 -43.58 1.05
C TYR A 42 5.08 -42.48 0.77
N THR A 43 6.06 -42.71 -0.12
CA THR A 43 7.02 -41.68 -0.53
C THR A 43 6.32 -40.50 -1.20
N ALA A 44 5.35 -40.76 -2.07
CA ALA A 44 4.60 -39.72 -2.77
C ALA A 44 3.79 -38.82 -1.83
N LEU A 45 3.34 -39.33 -0.68
CA LEU A 45 2.60 -38.56 0.32
C LEU A 45 3.49 -37.82 1.32
N THR A 46 4.66 -38.38 1.65
CA THR A 46 5.58 -37.80 2.65
C THR A 46 6.56 -36.79 2.07
N THR A 47 6.89 -36.90 0.78
CA THR A 47 7.85 -36.01 0.12
C THR A 47 7.17 -34.78 -0.51
N ASP A 48 5.85 -34.82 -0.69
CA ASP A 48 5.11 -33.75 -1.36
C ASP A 48 4.90 -32.56 -0.41
N LYS A 49 5.46 -31.40 -0.79
CA LYS A 49 5.39 -30.15 -0.01
C LYS A 49 3.98 -29.58 0.13
N SER A 50 3.05 -30.02 -0.71
CA SER A 50 1.64 -29.58 -0.69
C SER A 50 0.81 -30.32 0.36
N LEU A 51 1.39 -31.40 0.92
CA LEU A 51 0.78 -32.26 1.92
C LEU A 51 1.47 -32.08 3.27
N VAL A 52 0.68 -32.16 4.34
CA VAL A 52 1.16 -32.30 5.70
C VAL A 52 0.81 -33.71 6.13
N ALA A 53 1.84 -34.51 6.41
CA ALA A 53 1.69 -35.91 6.75
C ALA A 53 2.27 -36.17 8.14
N VAL A 54 1.43 -36.63 9.07
CA VAL A 54 1.79 -36.84 10.48
C VAL A 54 1.64 -38.32 10.82
N GLU A 55 2.70 -38.93 11.36
CA GLU A 55 2.66 -40.32 11.82
C GLU A 55 1.71 -40.45 13.02
N THR A 56 0.84 -41.46 12.98
CA THR A 56 -0.19 -41.70 13.98
C THR A 56 -0.40 -43.19 14.20
N VAL A 57 -1.20 -43.53 15.22
CA VAL A 57 -1.52 -44.91 15.57
C VAL A 57 -3.01 -45.11 15.48
N VAL A 58 -3.44 -46.21 14.87
CA VAL A 58 -4.86 -46.60 14.80
C VAL A 58 -5.03 -47.99 15.38
N GLU A 59 -6.06 -48.17 16.19
CA GLU A 59 -6.45 -49.47 16.73
C GLU A 59 -7.27 -50.25 15.70
N ARG A 60 -6.84 -51.46 15.36
CA ARG A 60 -7.55 -52.37 14.45
C ARG A 60 -7.56 -53.79 14.98
N THR A 61 -8.51 -54.60 14.52
CA THR A 61 -8.58 -56.03 14.87
C THR A 61 -7.54 -56.82 14.08
N MET A 62 -7.04 -57.94 14.63
CA MET A 62 -6.06 -58.80 13.91
C MET A 62 -6.59 -59.27 12.54
N ALA A 63 -7.88 -59.59 12.45
CA ALA A 63 -8.52 -60.04 11.20
C ALA A 63 -8.58 -58.94 10.12
N GLU A 64 -8.54 -57.66 10.50
CA GLU A 64 -8.41 -56.55 9.56
C GLU A 64 -6.94 -56.33 9.15
N ALA A 65 -6.00 -56.61 10.07
CA ALA A 65 -4.57 -56.44 9.85
C ALA A 65 -4.01 -57.41 8.80
N GLU A 66 -4.44 -58.67 8.82
CA GLU A 66 -4.01 -59.70 7.85
C GLU A 66 -4.38 -59.38 6.40
N LYS A 67 -5.36 -58.47 6.18
CA LYS A 67 -5.78 -58.05 4.84
C LYS A 67 -4.85 -56.99 4.23
N PHE A 68 -3.88 -56.49 4.98
CA PHE A 68 -2.99 -55.43 4.51
C PHE A 68 -1.86 -56.00 3.63
N LYS A 69 -1.78 -55.50 2.40
CA LYS A 69 -0.88 -56.02 1.36
C LYS A 69 0.60 -55.74 1.61
N HIS A 70 0.92 -54.76 2.46
CA HIS A 70 2.28 -54.25 2.62
C HIS A 70 2.75 -54.23 4.09
N LEU A 71 2.29 -55.18 4.91
CA LEU A 71 2.70 -55.33 6.31
C LEU A 71 4.23 -55.36 6.48
N ASP A 72 4.93 -56.04 5.58
CA ASP A 72 6.38 -56.24 5.65
C ASP A 72 7.24 -55.15 5.01
N SER A 73 6.60 -54.09 4.51
CA SER A 73 7.29 -53.00 3.83
C SER A 73 8.22 -52.23 4.78
N ALA A 74 9.29 -51.66 4.21
CA ALA A 74 10.31 -50.96 4.98
C ALA A 74 9.76 -49.76 5.76
N HIS A 75 8.80 -49.01 5.20
CA HIS A 75 8.19 -47.86 5.87
C HIS A 75 7.31 -48.27 7.06
N VAL A 76 6.63 -49.41 6.99
CA VAL A 76 5.87 -49.97 8.11
C VAL A 76 6.80 -50.42 9.22
N LYS A 77 7.86 -51.19 8.88
CA LYS A 77 8.86 -51.64 9.86
C LYS A 77 9.56 -50.46 10.55
N ALA A 78 9.93 -49.44 9.79
CA ALA A 78 10.53 -48.23 10.33
C ALA A 78 9.57 -47.47 11.25
N ALA A 79 8.29 -47.36 10.89
CA ALA A 79 7.29 -46.72 11.74
C ALA A 79 7.04 -47.51 13.04
N VAL A 80 6.97 -48.84 12.98
CA VAL A 80 6.85 -49.70 14.17
C VAL A 80 8.08 -49.54 15.07
N ALA A 81 9.28 -49.52 14.51
CA ALA A 81 10.51 -49.30 15.26
C ALA A 81 10.52 -47.92 15.94
N ARG A 82 10.12 -46.87 15.22
CA ARG A 82 9.96 -45.51 15.78
C ARG A 82 8.98 -45.52 16.95
N MET A 83 7.81 -46.13 16.77
CA MET A 83 6.80 -46.24 17.82
C MET A 83 7.29 -46.99 19.06
N ALA A 84 8.08 -48.05 18.88
CA ALA A 84 8.69 -48.77 19.99
C ALA A 84 9.68 -47.90 20.77
N THR A 85 10.46 -47.04 20.08
CA THR A 85 11.36 -46.07 20.72
C THR A 85 10.62 -44.87 21.34
N SER A 86 9.44 -44.49 20.84
CA SER A 86 8.65 -43.38 21.37
C SER A 86 7.86 -43.74 22.63
N SER A 87 7.65 -45.04 22.91
CA SER A 87 7.04 -45.50 24.17
C SER A 87 8.01 -45.52 25.36
N THR A 88 9.30 -45.31 25.11
CA THR A 88 10.28 -45.12 26.19
C THR A 88 10.30 -43.64 26.54
N THR A 89 9.45 -43.27 27.50
CA THR A 89 9.83 -42.33 28.56
C THR A 89 10.51 -41.04 28.05
N VAL A 90 9.71 -40.07 27.62
CA VAL A 90 10.06 -38.66 27.85
C VAL A 90 9.87 -38.40 29.36
N GLU A 91 10.65 -39.06 30.22
CA GLU A 91 11.01 -38.46 31.49
C GLU A 91 12.03 -37.40 31.13
N SER A 92 11.52 -36.19 30.93
CA SER A 92 12.31 -34.99 31.12
C SER A 92 13.07 -35.14 32.43
N GLN A 93 14.39 -35.31 32.33
CA GLN A 93 15.25 -35.14 33.49
C GLN A 93 15.00 -33.71 34.04
N PRO A 94 14.68 -33.54 35.33
CA PRO A 94 14.27 -32.27 35.91
C PRO A 94 15.43 -31.25 36.09
N GLY A 95 16.38 -31.21 35.14
CA GLY A 95 17.55 -30.34 35.18
C GLY A 95 17.95 -29.72 33.83
N GLU A 96 17.64 -30.35 32.69
CA GLU A 96 18.05 -29.85 31.37
C GLU A 96 16.91 -29.21 30.56
N CYS A 97 15.65 -29.56 30.85
CA CYS A 97 14.47 -29.00 30.19
C CYS A 97 14.20 -27.52 30.52
N ALA A 98 14.78 -26.98 31.60
CA ALA A 98 14.61 -25.57 31.95
C ALA A 98 15.41 -24.64 31.02
N ALA A 99 16.62 -25.00 30.59
CA ALA A 99 17.49 -24.04 29.89
C ALA A 99 17.05 -23.76 28.44
N GLY A 100 16.61 -24.79 27.71
CA GLY A 100 16.18 -24.66 26.31
C GLY A 100 14.82 -24.01 26.16
N GLU A 101 13.86 -24.34 27.04
CA GLU A 101 12.53 -23.76 27.04
C GLU A 101 12.56 -22.32 27.56
N CYS A 102 13.28 -22.02 28.65
CA CYS A 102 13.47 -20.65 29.11
C CYS A 102 14.20 -19.78 28.08
N ARG A 103 15.15 -20.33 27.30
CA ARG A 103 15.79 -19.58 26.21
C ARG A 103 14.78 -19.22 25.12
N ARG A 104 13.94 -20.17 24.70
CA ARG A 104 12.90 -19.91 23.68
C ARG A 104 11.86 -18.93 24.18
N GLU A 105 11.46 -19.02 25.44
CA GLU A 105 10.53 -18.08 26.06
C GLU A 105 11.11 -16.67 26.12
N ALA A 106 12.39 -16.54 26.51
CA ALA A 106 13.09 -15.26 26.47
C ALA A 106 13.22 -14.70 25.05
N GLU A 107 13.53 -15.53 24.05
CA GLU A 107 13.57 -15.13 22.64
C GLU A 107 12.20 -14.65 22.14
N LEU A 108 11.12 -15.35 22.48
CA LEU A 108 9.75 -14.94 22.13
C LEU A 108 9.35 -13.65 22.82
N SER A 109 9.69 -13.49 24.10
CA SER A 109 9.45 -12.26 24.86
C SER A 109 10.17 -11.07 24.25
N ASN A 110 11.46 -11.23 23.91
CA ASN A 110 12.25 -10.20 23.23
C ASN A 110 11.65 -9.83 21.87
N ARG A 111 11.20 -10.84 21.11
CA ARG A 111 10.58 -10.61 19.80
C ARG A 111 9.24 -9.91 19.90
N ALA A 112 8.44 -10.22 20.94
CA ALA A 112 7.20 -9.51 21.21
C ALA A 112 7.47 -8.03 21.52
N GLN A 113 8.43 -7.73 22.40
CA GLN A 113 8.82 -6.36 22.71
C GLN A 113 9.35 -5.60 21.48
N GLU A 114 10.11 -6.27 20.61
CA GLU A 114 10.58 -5.65 19.37
C GLU A 114 9.40 -5.33 18.42
N LEU A 115 8.41 -6.22 18.32
CA LEU A 115 7.21 -5.98 17.51
C LEU A 115 6.39 -4.81 18.08
N ASP A 116 6.22 -4.75 19.39
CA ASP A 116 5.51 -3.64 20.05
C ASP A 116 6.22 -2.30 19.78
N ARG A 117 7.56 -2.26 19.93
CA ARG A 117 8.35 -1.07 19.60
C ARG A 117 8.19 -0.66 18.14
N ARG A 118 8.19 -1.61 17.20
CA ARG A 118 7.99 -1.33 15.76
C ARG A 118 6.58 -0.81 15.49
N HIS A 119 5.55 -1.34 16.16
CA HIS A 119 4.19 -0.83 16.03
C HIS A 119 4.07 0.60 16.54
N GLU A 120 4.71 0.95 17.66
CA GLU A 120 4.74 2.33 18.16
C GLU A 120 5.45 3.28 17.18
N GLU A 121 6.57 2.85 16.59
CA GLU A 121 7.27 3.64 15.57
C GLU A 121 6.42 3.83 14.31
N GLN A 122 5.74 2.77 13.85
CA GLN A 122 4.82 2.87 12.72
C GLN A 122 3.68 3.84 13.02
N PHE A 123 3.08 3.76 14.20
CA PHE A 123 2.02 4.68 14.61
C PHE A 123 2.49 6.15 14.63
N ARG A 124 3.72 6.41 15.10
CA ARG A 124 4.32 7.74 15.05
C ARG A 124 4.47 8.24 13.62
N PHE A 125 5.04 7.43 12.72
CA PHE A 125 5.19 7.79 11.32
C PHE A 125 3.85 8.06 10.62
N GLU A 126 2.81 7.27 10.91
CA GLU A 126 1.47 7.50 10.39
C GLU A 126 0.88 8.83 10.86
N SER A 127 1.12 9.21 12.12
CA SER A 127 0.70 10.51 12.66
C SER A 127 1.46 11.68 12.02
N GLU A 128 2.77 11.53 11.81
CA GLU A 128 3.59 12.53 11.13
C GLU A 128 3.15 12.73 9.68
N LEU A 129 2.90 11.64 8.95
CA LEU A 129 2.40 11.70 7.58
C LEU A 129 1.06 12.43 7.47
N LYS A 130 0.11 12.14 8.35
CA LYS A 130 -1.18 12.87 8.40
C LYS A 130 -0.98 14.37 8.66
N THR A 131 -0.03 14.72 9.51
CA THR A 131 0.29 16.12 9.81
C THR A 131 0.86 16.83 8.58
N ILE A 132 1.81 16.18 7.89
CA ILE A 132 2.43 16.70 6.67
C ILE A 132 1.41 16.82 5.55
N GLU A 133 0.53 15.83 5.38
CA GLU A 133 -0.55 15.83 4.40
C GLU A 133 -1.50 17.02 4.62
N GLY A 134 -1.91 17.26 5.87
CA GLY A 134 -2.71 18.43 6.23
C GLY A 134 -2.02 19.75 5.90
N ALA A 135 -0.73 19.88 6.22
CA ALA A 135 0.05 21.08 5.90
C ALA A 135 0.19 21.31 4.39
N LEU A 136 0.36 20.24 3.60
CA LEU A 136 0.41 20.32 2.15
C LEU A 136 -0.93 20.75 1.55
N LEU A 137 -2.05 20.26 2.07
CA LEU A 137 -3.38 20.66 1.62
C LEU A 137 -3.64 22.16 1.86
N VAL A 138 -3.26 22.67 3.04
CA VAL A 138 -3.34 24.11 3.33
C VAL A 138 -2.48 24.90 2.34
N ARG A 139 -1.23 24.48 2.13
CA ARG A 139 -0.32 25.16 1.20
C ARG A 139 -0.83 25.15 -0.24
N ALA A 140 -1.45 24.06 -0.69
CA ALA A 140 -2.07 23.98 -2.01
C ALA A 140 -3.20 25.01 -2.13
N SER A 141 -4.09 25.08 -1.14
CA SER A 141 -5.19 26.07 -1.15
C SER A 141 -4.69 27.52 -1.14
N GLU A 142 -3.59 27.81 -0.45
CA GLU A 142 -2.97 29.14 -0.49
C GLU A 142 -2.39 29.48 -1.86
N LEU A 143 -1.80 28.49 -2.55
CA LEU A 143 -1.27 28.69 -3.90
C LEU A 143 -2.39 28.94 -4.90
N ASP A 144 -3.49 28.19 -4.84
CA ASP A 144 -4.67 28.40 -5.68
C ASP A 144 -5.27 29.80 -5.48
N ALA A 145 -5.36 30.25 -4.22
CA ALA A 145 -5.81 31.59 -3.89
C ALA A 145 -4.88 32.68 -4.44
N ARG A 146 -3.55 32.48 -4.33
CA ARG A 146 -2.56 33.41 -4.90
C ARG A 146 -2.63 33.45 -6.42
N ASP A 147 -2.81 32.32 -7.09
CA ASP A 147 -2.91 32.23 -8.54
C ASP A 147 -4.16 32.97 -9.06
N THR A 148 -5.28 32.78 -8.37
CA THR A 148 -6.53 33.51 -8.65
C THR A 148 -6.31 35.03 -8.50
N ALA A 149 -5.70 35.46 -7.40
CA ALA A 149 -5.43 36.88 -7.16
C ALA A 149 -4.46 37.49 -8.18
N LEU A 150 -3.46 36.73 -8.64
CA LEU A 150 -2.54 37.18 -9.70
C LEU A 150 -3.26 37.29 -11.05
N THR A 151 -4.16 36.36 -11.37
CA THR A 151 -4.98 36.40 -12.58
C THR A 151 -5.90 37.62 -12.59
N GLU A 152 -6.53 37.93 -11.46
CA GLU A 152 -7.34 39.14 -11.31
C GLU A 152 -6.52 40.42 -11.48
N LYS A 153 -5.31 40.44 -10.89
CA LYS A 153 -4.38 41.58 -11.03
C LYS A 153 -3.89 41.77 -12.45
N ALA A 154 -3.62 40.70 -13.18
CA ALA A 154 -3.26 40.76 -14.60
C ALA A 154 -4.41 41.41 -15.40
N ALA A 155 -5.64 40.93 -15.23
CA ALA A 155 -6.80 41.50 -15.90
C ALA A 155 -7.07 42.97 -15.53
N GLU A 156 -6.78 43.38 -14.28
CA GLU A 156 -6.84 44.79 -13.86
C GLU A 156 -5.79 45.64 -14.59
N LEU A 157 -4.57 45.13 -14.73
CA LEU A 157 -3.48 45.83 -15.43
C LEU A 157 -3.78 45.96 -16.93
N ASP A 158 -4.32 44.91 -17.57
CA ASP A 158 -4.73 44.95 -18.98
C ASP A 158 -5.77 46.05 -19.22
N LYS A 159 -6.81 46.14 -18.38
CA LYS A 159 -7.82 47.21 -18.46
C LYS A 159 -7.22 48.61 -18.27
N ARG A 160 -6.22 48.75 -17.40
CA ARG A 160 -5.51 50.03 -17.20
C ARG A 160 -4.67 50.40 -18.40
N ALA A 161 -4.01 49.42 -19.04
CA ALA A 161 -3.27 49.64 -20.28
C ALA A 161 -4.20 50.13 -21.39
N GLU A 162 -5.32 49.44 -21.63
CA GLU A 162 -6.32 49.84 -22.62
C GLU A 162 -6.85 51.27 -22.36
N ALA A 163 -7.11 51.63 -21.09
CA ALA A 163 -7.57 52.96 -20.74
C ALA A 163 -6.50 54.05 -20.98
N LEU A 164 -5.22 53.72 -20.76
CA LEU A 164 -4.11 54.63 -21.04
C LEU A 164 -3.94 54.82 -22.55
N ASP A 165 -4.00 53.75 -23.34
CA ASP A 165 -3.92 53.81 -24.80
C ASP A 165 -5.06 54.67 -25.38
N ALA A 166 -6.28 54.49 -24.90
CA ALA A 166 -7.43 55.31 -25.30
C ALA A 166 -7.25 56.79 -24.95
N ARG A 167 -6.67 57.09 -23.77
CA ARG A 167 -6.37 58.46 -23.36
C ARG A 167 -5.27 59.08 -24.21
N GLU A 168 -4.24 58.32 -24.56
CA GLU A 168 -3.15 58.78 -25.42
C GLU A 168 -3.69 59.14 -26.81
N GLN A 169 -4.51 58.27 -27.41
CA GLN A 169 -5.16 58.55 -28.69
C GLN A 169 -6.03 59.81 -28.64
N ALA A 170 -6.81 60.00 -27.57
CA ALA A 170 -7.63 61.20 -27.39
C ALA A 170 -6.79 62.48 -27.29
N LEU A 171 -5.64 62.43 -26.59
CA LEU A 171 -4.71 63.56 -26.49
C LEU A 171 -4.05 63.87 -27.84
N GLN A 172 -3.65 62.84 -28.60
CA GLN A 172 -3.10 63.01 -29.95
C GLN A 172 -4.12 63.71 -30.86
N ALA A 173 -5.35 63.22 -30.93
CA ALA A 173 -6.42 63.83 -31.74
C ALA A 173 -6.72 65.29 -31.32
N ALA A 174 -6.73 65.58 -30.01
CA ALA A 174 -6.93 66.94 -29.52
C ALA A 174 -5.79 67.89 -29.92
N SER A 175 -4.54 67.41 -29.89
CA SER A 175 -3.37 68.21 -30.28
C SER A 175 -3.38 68.54 -31.77
N GLU A 176 -3.72 67.58 -32.63
CA GLU A 176 -3.87 67.78 -34.08
C GLU A 176 -4.99 68.79 -34.40
N SER A 177 -6.13 68.69 -33.73
CA SER A 177 -7.25 69.64 -33.88
C SER A 177 -6.86 71.08 -33.50
N SER A 178 -6.09 71.25 -32.41
CA SER A 178 -5.62 72.56 -31.97
C SER A 178 -4.60 73.20 -32.91
N ALA A 179 -3.76 72.40 -33.57
CA ALA A 179 -2.78 72.88 -34.55
C ALA A 179 -3.44 73.37 -35.85
N GLY A 180 -4.58 72.78 -36.25
CA GLY A 180 -5.34 73.21 -37.43
C GLY A 180 -6.12 74.52 -37.25
N GLN A 181 -6.41 74.94 -36.01
CA GLN A 181 -7.18 76.16 -35.74
C GLN A 181 -6.34 77.45 -35.72
N THR A 182 -5.02 77.36 -35.53
CA THR A 182 -4.16 78.55 -35.47
C THR A 182 -3.83 79.19 -36.83
N ASP A 183 -4.13 78.53 -37.95
CA ASP A 183 -3.75 79.02 -39.29
C ASP A 183 -4.90 79.74 -40.06
N SER A 184 -6.15 79.69 -39.58
CA SER A 184 -7.31 80.25 -40.31
C SER A 184 -7.79 81.65 -39.88
N SER A 185 -7.17 82.24 -38.84
CA SER A 185 -7.63 83.54 -38.27
C SER A 185 -6.80 84.77 -38.67
N GLN A 186 -5.86 84.66 -39.61
CA GLN A 186 -5.15 85.81 -40.20
C GLN A 186 -5.66 86.18 -41.62
N ALA A 187 -6.96 86.43 -41.78
CA ALA A 187 -7.49 87.12 -42.96
C ALA A 187 -8.11 88.46 -42.53
N LYS A 188 -7.28 89.49 -42.59
CA LYS A 188 -7.56 90.90 -42.24
C LYS A 188 -8.29 91.59 -43.40
N PRO A 189 -9.50 92.16 -43.24
CA PRO A 189 -10.01 93.12 -44.22
C PRO A 189 -9.41 94.50 -43.95
N ALA A 190 -8.86 95.08 -45.01
CA ALA A 190 -8.24 96.40 -45.04
C ALA A 190 -9.27 97.53 -45.23
N ALA A 191 -8.87 98.74 -44.80
CA ALA A 191 -9.45 100.06 -45.07
C ALA A 191 -10.76 100.40 -44.33
N THR A 192 -10.92 101.57 -43.69
CA THR A 192 -10.62 102.91 -44.23
C THR A 192 -10.40 103.93 -43.10
N ALA A 193 -9.41 104.78 -43.27
CA ALA A 193 -9.07 105.89 -42.39
C ALA A 193 -10.11 107.03 -42.48
N LYS A 194 -10.41 107.67 -41.34
CA LYS A 194 -10.90 109.05 -41.33
C LYS A 194 -10.25 109.81 -40.18
N SER A 195 -9.33 110.69 -40.57
CA SER A 195 -8.67 111.70 -39.74
C SER A 195 -9.71 112.66 -39.15
N ALA A 196 -9.61 112.94 -37.86
CA ALA A 196 -10.21 114.10 -37.23
C ALA A 196 -9.24 114.63 -36.16
N ASP A 197 -8.42 115.55 -36.63
CA ASP A 197 -7.64 116.53 -35.90
C ASP A 197 -8.53 117.27 -34.89
N HIS A 198 -8.16 117.30 -33.60
CA HIS A 198 -8.68 118.32 -32.69
C HIS A 198 -7.67 118.70 -31.61
N GLN A 199 -6.99 119.82 -31.88
CA GLN A 199 -6.34 120.68 -30.90
C GLN A 199 -7.34 121.17 -29.85
N GLY A 200 -6.93 121.33 -28.59
CA GLY A 200 -7.75 122.15 -27.68
C GLY A 200 -7.46 122.10 -26.18
N LYS A 201 -6.35 122.72 -25.77
CA LYS A 201 -6.21 123.63 -24.61
C LYS A 201 -6.76 123.21 -23.22
N ARG A 202 -5.78 123.27 -22.29
CA ARG A 202 -5.82 123.74 -20.89
C ARG A 202 -6.37 122.80 -19.83
#